data_AF-A0AAU8P6Z5-F1
#
_entry.id   AF-A0AAU8P6Z5-F1
#
_cell.length_a   1.000
_cell.length_b   1.000
_cell.length_c   1.000
_cell.angle_alpha   90.00
_cell.angle_beta   90.00
_cell.angle_gamma   90.00
#
_symmetry.space_group_name_H-M   'P 1'
#
loop_
_entity.id
_entity.type
_entity.pdbx_description
1 polymer ?
#
loop_
_entity_poly.entity_id
_entity_poly.type
_entity_poly.pdbx_seq_one_letter_code
_entity_poly.pdbx_strand_id
1 'polypeptide(L)'
;MDNTRMVHIRLPKSIVTQMEQLLKLLGVSRNEFIVQAVAEKVAREIRLRGLRETRGILGSEDAPEWAEVPGAGWVRKVRGEDGEPPAWAT
;
A
#
# COMPACT_ATOMS: atom_id res chain seq x y z
N MET A 1 -27.99 -5.65 12.16
CA MET A 1 -26.94 -4.73 12.68
C MET A 1 -25.74 -5.53 13.23
N ASP A 2 -25.63 -6.81 12.88
CA ASP A 2 -24.79 -7.80 13.59
C ASP A 2 -23.32 -7.82 13.17
N ASN A 3 -22.88 -6.87 12.34
CA ASN A 3 -21.51 -6.82 11.80
C ASN A 3 -20.68 -5.63 12.31
N THR A 4 -21.13 -4.94 13.35
CA THR A 4 -20.39 -3.82 13.94
C THR A 4 -20.27 -3.98 15.46
N ARG A 5 -19.07 -3.73 15.99
CA ARG A 5 -18.76 -3.74 17.43
C ARG A 5 -18.30 -2.36 17.87
N MET A 6 -18.85 -1.86 18.96
CA MET A 6 -18.42 -0.59 19.55
C MET A 6 -17.07 -0.74 20.26
N VAL A 7 -16.17 0.23 20.04
CA VAL A 7 -14.85 0.29 20.66
C VAL A 7 -14.67 1.65 21.31
N HIS A 8 -14.27 1.66 22.58
CA HIS A 8 -13.95 2.89 23.30
C HIS A 8 -12.46 3.21 23.16
N ILE A 9 -12.14 4.36 22.56
CA ILE A 9 -10.76 4.80 22.30
C ILE A 9 -10.53 6.13 23.00
N ARG A 10 -9.39 6.26 23.70
CA ARG A 10 -8.94 7.54 24.27
C ARG A 10 -8.05 8.25 23.27
N LEU A 11 -8.40 9.49 22.95
CA LEU A 11 -7.61 10.35 22.06
C LEU A 11 -7.11 11.58 22.84
N PRO A 12 -5.90 12.09 22.54
CA PRO A 12 -5.44 13.36 23.08
C PRO A 12 -6.41 14.48 22.73
N LYS A 13 -6.69 15.37 23.70
CA LYS A 13 -7.63 16.49 23.51
C LYS A 13 -7.27 17.35 22.30
N SER A 14 -5.98 17.65 22.11
CA SER A 14 -5.47 18.42 20.98
C SER A 14 -5.84 17.81 19.63
N ILE A 15 -5.73 16.49 19.49
CA ILE A 15 -6.08 15.76 18.26
C ILE A 15 -7.58 15.78 18.04
N VAL A 16 -8.39 15.62 19.09
CA VAL A 16 -9.85 15.72 18.99
C VAL A 16 -10.25 17.09 18.48
N THR A 17 -9.66 18.17 19.01
CA THR A 17 -9.94 19.55 18.56
C THR A 17 -9.56 19.76 17.09
N GLN A 18 -8.37 19.31 16.68
CA GLN A 18 -7.93 19.43 15.28
C GLN A 18 -8.84 18.64 14.33
N MET A 19 -9.21 17.42 14.71
CA MET A 19 -10.14 16.59 13.94
C MET A 19 -11.52 17.26 13.82
N GLU A 20 -12.07 17.79 14.91
CA GLU A 20 -13.37 18.47 14.87
C GLU A 20 -13.35 19.72 13.98
N GLN A 21 -12.27 20.49 13.98
CA GLN A 21 -12.09 21.62 13.07
C GLN A 21 -12.05 21.16 11.62
N LEU A 22 -11.28 20.10 11.32
CA LEU A 22 -11.20 19.53 9.97
C LEU A 22 -12.56 19.00 9.49
N LEU A 23 -13.29 18.26 10.33
CA LEU A 23 -14.58 17.69 9.97
C LEU A 23 -15.63 18.77 9.68
N LYS A 24 -15.59 19.90 10.39
CA LYS A 24 -16.45 21.06 10.09
C LYS A 24 -16.18 21.64 8.71
N LEU A 25 -14.91 21.70 8.30
CA LEU A 25 -14.52 22.19 6.98
C LEU A 25 -14.93 21.23 5.86
N LEU A 26 -14.79 19.93 6.10
CA LEU A 26 -15.08 18.90 5.10
C LEU A 26 -16.57 18.51 5.03
N GLY A 27 -17.36 18.79 6.06
CA GLY A 27 -18.76 18.38 6.15
C GLY A 27 -18.97 16.88 6.31
N VAL A 28 -17.96 16.15 6.80
CA VAL A 28 -17.96 14.67 6.91
C VAL A 28 -18.28 14.24 8.34
N SER A 29 -18.94 13.08 8.49
CA SER A 29 -19.24 12.53 9.82
C SER A 29 -17.98 12.02 10.52
N ARG A 30 -17.91 12.21 11.84
CA ARG A 30 -16.79 11.70 12.66
C ARG A 30 -16.60 10.19 12.53
N ASN A 31 -17.70 9.44 12.54
CA ASN A 31 -17.65 7.99 12.47
C ASN A 31 -17.08 7.52 11.12
N GLU A 32 -17.57 8.08 10.02
CA GLU A 32 -17.07 7.77 8.68
C GLU A 32 -15.57 8.08 8.55
N PHE A 33 -15.15 9.26 8.99
CA PHE A 33 -13.75 9.66 8.96
C PHE A 33 -12.84 8.71 9.73
N ILE A 34 -13.24 8.34 10.96
CA ILE A 34 -12.46 7.41 11.79
C ILE A 34 -12.43 6.01 11.17
N VAL A 35 -13.56 5.51 10.68
CA VAL A 35 -13.64 4.18 10.04
C VAL A 35 -12.73 4.12 8.82
N GLN A 36 -12.75 5.12 7.95
CA GLN A 36 -11.88 5.20 6.78
C GLN A 36 -10.40 5.25 7.18
N ALA A 37 -10.04 6.12 8.12
CA ALA A 37 -8.65 6.25 8.57
C ALA A 37 -8.11 4.95 9.20
N VAL A 38 -8.93 4.26 10.00
CA VAL A 38 -8.57 2.96 10.60
C VAL A 38 -8.43 1.89 9.51
N ALA A 39 -9.39 1.80 8.58
CA ALA A 39 -9.32 0.84 7.48
C ALA A 39 -8.06 1.02 6.63
N GLU A 40 -7.73 2.26 6.28
CA GLU A 40 -6.53 2.59 5.51
C GLU A 40 -5.25 2.20 6.27
N LYS A 41 -5.17 2.55 7.56
CA LYS A 41 -4.01 2.24 8.40
C LYS A 41 -3.82 0.74 8.55
N VAL A 42 -4.89 -0.02 8.81
CA VAL A 42 -4.83 -1.48 8.92
C VAL A 42 -4.35 -2.11 7.60
N ALA A 43 -4.93 -1.71 6.47
CA ALA A 43 -4.51 -2.22 5.16
C ALA A 43 -3.04 -1.89 4.85
N ARG A 44 -2.54 -0.74 5.30
CA ARG A 44 -1.14 -0.34 5.16
C ARG A 44 -0.22 -1.20 6.01
N GLU A 45 -0.56 -1.44 7.27
CA GLU A 45 0.26 -2.27 8.17
C GLU A 45 0.31 -3.73 7.69
N ILE A 46 -0.80 -4.28 7.22
CA ILE A 46 -0.82 -5.65 6.64
C ILE A 46 0.10 -5.74 5.42
N ARG A 47 0.04 -4.77 4.49
CA ARG A 47 0.93 -4.73 3.33
C ARG A 47 2.40 -4.62 3.73
N LEU A 48 2.74 -3.73 4.68
CA LEU A 48 4.11 -3.57 5.15
C LEU A 48 4.63 -4.83 5.83
N ARG A 49 3.78 -5.53 6.59
CA ARG A 49 4.13 -6.81 7.18
C ARG A 49 4.40 -7.87 6.12
N GLY A 50 3.50 -8.02 5.14
CA GLY A 50 3.69 -8.94 4.02
C GLY A 50 5.00 -8.68 3.27
N LEU A 51 5.31 -7.42 2.96
CA LEU A 51 6.57 -7.06 2.31
C LEU A 51 7.81 -7.37 3.15
N ARG A 52 7.73 -7.25 4.48
CA ARG A 52 8.83 -7.63 5.39
C ARG A 52 9.00 -9.14 5.47
N GLU A 53 7.90 -9.88 5.49
CA GLU A 53 7.90 -11.34 5.54
C GLU A 53 8.35 -11.97 4.22
N THR A 54 8.05 -11.34 3.07
CA THR A 54 8.51 -11.80 1.75
C THR A 54 9.89 -11.27 1.37
N ARG A 55 10.49 -10.38 2.17
CA ARG A 55 11.83 -9.86 1.90
C ARG A 55 12.86 -10.98 2.05
N GLY A 56 13.50 -11.33 0.93
CA GLY A 56 14.52 -12.38 0.91
C GLY A 56 13.95 -13.80 0.87
N ILE A 57 12.66 -13.96 0.58
CA ILE A 57 12.05 -15.30 0.39
C ILE A 57 12.52 -15.95 -0.92
N LEU A 58 12.97 -15.16 -1.89
CA LEU A 58 13.58 -15.64 -3.12
C LEU A 58 15.10 -15.56 -2.94
N GLY A 59 15.73 -16.74 -2.89
CA GLY A 59 17.17 -16.88 -2.96
C GLY A 59 17.67 -16.74 -4.40
N SER A 60 18.99 -16.69 -4.57
CA SER A 60 19.64 -16.75 -5.88
C SER A 60 19.31 -18.04 -6.65
N GLU A 61 18.98 -19.10 -5.93
CA GLU A 61 18.50 -20.38 -6.45
C GLU A 61 17.09 -20.32 -7.04
N ASP A 62 16.24 -19.42 -6.54
CA ASP A 62 14.85 -19.27 -6.98
C ASP A 62 14.73 -18.34 -8.20
N ALA A 63 15.72 -17.46 -8.41
CA ALA A 63 15.84 -16.59 -9.58
C ALA A 63 17.32 -16.33 -9.95
N PRO A 64 18.01 -17.31 -10.55
CA PRO A 64 19.44 -17.21 -10.90
C PRO A 64 19.77 -16.02 -11.79
N GLU A 65 18.86 -15.65 -12.69
CA GLU A 65 19.02 -14.53 -13.61
C GLU A 65 19.12 -13.16 -12.90
N TRP A 66 18.67 -13.05 -11.65
CA TRP A 66 18.80 -11.83 -10.84
C TRP A 66 20.22 -11.61 -10.31
N ALA A 67 21.02 -12.68 -10.20
CA ALA A 67 22.43 -12.59 -9.81
C ALA A 67 23.33 -12.25 -11.01
N GLU A 68 22.96 -12.73 -12.20
CA GLU A 68 23.77 -12.59 -13.43
C GLU A 68 23.52 -11.26 -14.16
N VAL A 69 22.28 -10.76 -14.13
CA VAL A 69 21.90 -9.52 -14.84
C VAL A 69 21.64 -8.42 -13.82
N PRO A 70 22.31 -7.24 -13.92
CA PRO A 70 21.96 -6.09 -13.09
C PRO A 70 20.46 -5.80 -13.22
N GLY A 71 19.78 -5.53 -12.10
CA GLY A 71 18.31 -5.39 -12.09
C GLY A 71 17.75 -4.44 -13.15
N ALA A 72 18.50 -3.39 -13.52
CA ALA A 72 18.14 -2.48 -14.60
C ALA A 72 18.06 -3.16 -15.99
N GLY A 73 18.96 -4.10 -16.30
CA GLY A 73 18.96 -4.87 -17.55
C GLY A 73 17.81 -5.88 -17.60
N TRP A 74 17.50 -6.52 -16.47
CA TRP A 74 16.34 -7.39 -16.36
C TRP A 74 15.03 -6.62 -16.57
N VAL A 75 14.88 -5.45 -15.95
CA VAL A 75 13.70 -4.58 -16.15
C VAL A 75 13.55 -4.13 -17.60
N ARG A 76 14.66 -3.74 -18.27
CA ARG A 76 14.65 -3.34 -19.69
C ARG A 76 14.14 -4.46 -20.59
N LYS A 77 14.64 -5.69 -20.38
CA LYS A 77 14.21 -6.90 -21.08
C LYS A 77 12.72 -7.20 -20.84
N VAL A 78 12.24 -7.13 -19.60
CA VAL A 78 10.83 -7.36 -19.25
C VAL A 78 9.90 -6.32 -19.88
N ARG A 79 10.35 -5.07 -19.97
CA ARG A 79 9.59 -3.99 -20.63
C ARG A 79 9.60 -4.06 -22.15
N GLY A 80 10.35 -5.00 -22.73
CA GLY A 80 10.48 -5.12 -24.18
C GLY A 80 11.18 -3.94 -24.83
N GLU A 81 11.93 -3.14 -24.06
CA GLU A 81 12.69 -2.00 -24.59
C GLU A 81 13.84 -2.44 -25.51
N ASP A 82 14.22 -3.72 -25.45
CA ASP A 82 15.19 -4.36 -26.35
C ASP A 82 14.50 -5.13 -27.52
N GLY A 83 13.17 -5.02 -27.65
CA GLY A 83 12.39 -5.69 -28.70
C GLY A 83 12.08 -4.75 -29.87
N GLU A 84 12.28 -5.25 -31.09
CA GLU A 84 11.85 -4.60 -32.33
C GLU A 84 10.34 -4.30 -32.26
N PRO A 85 9.87 -3.10 -32.69
CA PRO A 85 8.46 -2.75 -32.60
C PRO A 85 7.60 -3.80 -33.31
N PRO A 86 6.46 -4.19 -32.73
CA PRO A 86 5.67 -5.26 -33.29
C PRO A 86 5.19 -4.90 -34.70
N ALA A 87 5.27 -5.85 -35.63
CA ALA A 87 5.10 -5.67 -37.08
C ALA A 87 3.75 -5.09 -37.54
N TRP A 88 2.82 -4.83 -36.62
CA TRP A 88 1.54 -4.15 -36.91
C TRP A 88 1.60 -2.63 -36.72
N ALA A 89 2.75 -2.08 -36.31
CA ALA A 89 2.96 -0.63 -36.13
C ALA A 89 3.27 0.12 -37.45
N THR A 90 2.97 -0.46 -38.62
CA THR A 90 2.99 0.23 -39.92
C THR A 90 1.60 0.25 -40.54
#